data_AF-A0A317MSM9-F1
#
_entry.id   AF-A0A317MSM9-F1
#
_cell.length_a   1.000
_cell.length_b   1.000
_cell.length_c   1.000
_cell.angle_alpha   90.00
_cell.angle_beta   90.00
_cell.angle_gamma   90.00
#
_symmetry.space_group_name_H-M   'P 1'
#
loop_
_entity.id
_entity.type
_entity.pdbx_description
1 polymer ?
#
loop_
_entity_poly.entity_id
_entity_poly.type
_entity_poly.pdbx_seq_one_letter_code
_entity_poly.pdbx_strand_id
1 'polypeptide(L)'
;MTPAEALPCTLALPANFRVAELLAFHRRDSQALAERVEAQQLRKGLILHGEPACLQLEFDTTQVHAELRWQHRAGHADDGALAALLRHLLGLQQDIEGFEARHGGHPQLGALLARQRGLRVAQAATPFEALSWAITGQQISLAAALSLRRRLILACGVAAGHGLLCYPDARAVAALPAETLRQAGFSASKTRTLQSVAQQVLDGTLALDDWLQTRPIEVIRQRLLAVRGIGPWTVDYTLLRGYGWLDGSLHGDAAVRRALQGLLGSTQRIEAAQAQDWLAAFAPWRALLAAHLWAMSSTAA
;
A
#
# COMPACT_ATOMS: atom_id res chain seq x y z
N MET A 1 23.38 -5.41 23.59
CA MET A 1 23.45 -5.69 22.14
C MET A 1 23.73 -4.37 21.45
N THR A 2 24.84 -4.26 20.72
CA THR A 2 25.16 -3.07 19.92
C THR A 2 24.08 -2.89 18.86
N PRO A 3 23.47 -1.71 18.70
CA PRO A 3 22.51 -1.49 17.61
C PRO A 3 23.20 -1.79 16.27
N ALA A 4 22.48 -2.45 15.36
CA ALA A 4 23.00 -2.70 14.02
C ALA A 4 23.35 -1.37 13.33
N GLU A 5 24.44 -1.38 12.57
CA GLU A 5 24.86 -0.23 11.76
C GLU A 5 23.74 0.17 10.80
N ALA A 6 23.57 1.47 10.59
CA ALA A 6 22.56 1.99 9.67
C ALA A 6 23.02 1.81 8.23
N LEU A 7 22.10 1.42 7.35
CA LEU A 7 22.31 1.39 5.91
C LEU A 7 21.75 2.68 5.31
N PRO A 8 22.59 3.65 4.90
CA PRO A 8 22.14 4.89 4.28
C PRO A 8 21.87 4.72 2.78
N CYS A 9 20.94 5.50 2.23
CA CYS A 9 20.72 5.60 0.79
C CYS A 9 20.16 6.99 0.45
N THR A 10 20.60 7.59 -0.65
CA THR A 10 20.01 8.84 -1.16
C THR A 10 19.45 8.60 -2.55
N LEU A 11 18.23 9.06 -2.80
CA LEU A 11 17.59 9.01 -4.13
C LEU A 11 17.16 10.40 -4.57
N ALA A 12 17.42 10.72 -5.84
CA ALA A 12 16.82 11.88 -6.49
C ALA A 12 15.30 11.69 -6.65
N LEU A 13 14.56 12.78 -6.44
CA LEU A 13 13.13 12.89 -6.63
C LEU A 13 12.84 13.68 -7.91
N PRO A 14 11.85 13.24 -8.72
CA PRO A 14 11.36 14.04 -9.84
C PRO A 14 10.83 15.40 -9.39
N ALA A 15 10.95 16.44 -10.23
CA ALA A 15 10.45 17.78 -9.91
C ALA A 15 8.94 17.84 -9.65
N ASN A 16 8.17 16.87 -10.18
CA ASN A 16 6.73 16.73 -9.94
C ASN A 16 6.40 15.81 -8.75
N PHE A 17 7.38 15.43 -7.92
CA PHE A 17 7.15 14.55 -6.79
C PHE A 17 6.39 15.26 -5.65
N ARG A 18 5.36 14.59 -5.16
CA ARG A 18 4.37 15.15 -4.24
C ARG A 18 4.63 14.71 -2.80
N VAL A 19 5.66 15.30 -2.18
CA VAL A 19 6.10 14.95 -0.81
C VAL A 19 4.98 15.12 0.20
N ALA A 20 4.24 16.24 0.15
CA ALA A 20 3.20 16.54 1.12
C ALA A 20 2.09 15.48 1.14
N GLU A 21 1.73 14.95 -0.03
CA GLU A 21 0.69 13.94 -0.23
C GLU A 21 1.15 12.55 0.22
N LEU A 22 2.42 12.19 -0.05
CA LEU A 22 3.03 10.98 0.51
C LEU A 22 2.99 11.03 2.05
N LEU A 23 3.44 12.14 2.63
CA LEU A 23 3.45 12.31 4.08
C LEU A 23 2.03 12.33 4.65
N ALA A 24 1.07 12.97 3.97
CA ALA A 24 -0.34 12.95 4.36
C ALA A 24 -0.93 11.53 4.36
N PHE A 25 -0.54 10.68 3.40
CA PHE A 25 -0.94 9.28 3.37
C PHE A 25 -0.45 8.50 4.61
N HIS A 26 0.76 8.78 5.08
CA HIS A 26 1.31 8.16 6.30
C HIS A 26 0.79 8.78 7.61
N ARG A 27 0.26 10.01 7.59
CA ARG A 27 -0.40 10.66 8.74
C ARG A 27 -1.82 10.17 9.03
N ARG A 28 -2.39 9.30 8.20
CA ARG A 28 -3.80 8.85 8.35
C ARG A 28 -4.07 8.10 9.64
N ASP A 29 -3.05 7.50 10.25
CA ASP A 29 -3.15 6.85 11.56
C ASP A 29 -2.68 7.81 12.66
N SER A 30 -3.62 8.39 13.40
CA SER A 30 -3.33 9.40 14.42
C SER A 30 -2.56 8.86 15.64
N GLN A 31 -2.51 7.54 15.84
CA GLN A 31 -1.71 6.95 16.92
C GLN A 31 -0.27 6.62 16.51
N ALA A 32 0.06 6.76 15.23
CA ALA A 32 1.43 6.66 14.71
C ALA A 32 2.22 5.43 15.20
N LEU A 33 1.56 4.27 15.30
CA LEU A 33 2.16 3.05 15.88
C LEU A 33 3.28 2.49 15.01
N ALA A 34 3.06 2.39 13.70
CA ALA A 34 4.04 1.86 12.76
C ALA A 34 4.62 2.92 11.81
N GLU A 35 4.02 4.10 11.74
CA GLU A 35 4.49 5.22 10.96
C GLU A 35 4.36 6.49 11.77
N ARG A 36 5.41 7.30 11.80
CA ARG A 36 5.38 8.64 12.38
C ARG A 36 5.91 9.63 11.37
N VAL A 37 5.17 10.70 11.18
CA VAL A 37 5.53 11.80 10.29
C VAL A 37 5.72 13.06 11.10
N GLU A 38 6.89 13.66 10.99
CA GLU A 38 7.27 14.90 11.67
C GLU A 38 7.88 15.84 10.64
N ALA A 39 7.27 17.00 10.42
CA ALA A 39 7.65 17.93 9.33
C ALA A 39 7.79 17.20 7.97
N GLN A 40 9.02 17.19 7.42
CA GLN A 40 9.41 16.55 6.16
C GLN A 40 10.11 15.20 6.38
N GLN A 41 9.83 14.53 7.50
CA GLN A 41 10.40 13.24 7.84
C GLN A 41 9.31 12.16 7.99
N LEU A 42 9.63 10.94 7.57
CA LEU A 42 8.83 9.74 7.80
C LEU A 42 9.71 8.68 8.48
N ARG A 43 9.27 8.19 9.63
CA ARG A 43 9.79 6.97 10.25
C ARG A 43 8.76 5.86 10.08
N LYS A 44 9.17 4.70 9.57
CA LYS A 44 8.30 3.54 9.36
C LYS A 44 8.93 2.28 9.94
N GLY A 45 8.21 1.63 10.84
CA GLY A 45 8.52 0.30 11.35
C GLY A 45 8.03 -0.78 10.40
N LEU A 46 8.90 -1.70 10.03
CA LEU A 46 8.63 -2.74 9.03
C LEU A 46 9.51 -3.97 9.30
N ILE A 47 9.10 -5.13 8.78
CA ILE A 47 9.89 -6.36 8.83
C ILE A 47 10.40 -6.64 7.41
N LEU A 48 11.72 -6.74 7.24
CA LEU A 48 12.36 -7.09 5.97
C LEU A 48 13.08 -8.41 6.11
N HIS A 49 12.79 -9.35 5.21
CA HIS A 49 13.38 -10.68 5.23
C HIS A 49 13.30 -11.37 6.62
N GLY A 50 12.19 -11.13 7.33
CA GLY A 50 11.94 -11.67 8.66
C GLY A 50 12.64 -10.96 9.81
N GLU A 51 13.36 -9.87 9.55
CA GLU A 51 14.07 -9.08 10.55
C GLU A 51 13.38 -7.71 10.77
N PRO A 52 13.04 -7.34 12.02
CA PRO A 52 12.48 -6.03 12.34
C PRO A 52 13.46 -4.88 12.05
N ALA A 53 12.97 -3.84 11.38
CA ALA A 53 13.74 -2.67 11.00
C ALA A 53 12.95 -1.35 11.10
N CYS A 54 13.69 -0.25 11.22
CA CYS A 54 13.19 1.11 11.11
C CYS A 54 13.72 1.73 9.83
N LEU A 55 12.83 2.17 8.95
CA LEU A 55 13.17 3.02 7.81
C LEU A 55 12.90 4.48 8.19
N GLN A 56 13.90 5.33 8.05
CA GLN A 56 13.80 6.77 8.24
C GLN A 56 14.00 7.44 6.90
N LEU A 57 13.11 8.35 6.52
CA LEU A 57 13.18 9.14 5.31
C LEU A 57 13.16 10.62 5.69
N GLU A 58 14.07 11.39 5.13
CA GLU A 58 14.12 12.83 5.23
C GLU A 58 14.05 13.43 3.83
N PHE A 59 13.02 14.23 3.58
CA PHE A 59 12.74 14.77 2.27
C PHE A 59 13.23 16.21 2.15
N ASP A 60 13.90 16.51 1.05
CA ASP A 60 14.02 17.87 0.54
C ASP A 60 13.21 18.04 -0.77
N THR A 61 13.46 19.12 -1.51
CA THR A 61 12.71 19.43 -2.74
C THR A 61 13.11 18.59 -3.96
N THR A 62 14.28 17.94 -3.92
CA THR A 62 14.91 17.28 -5.08
C THR A 62 15.42 15.88 -4.79
N GLN A 63 15.48 15.46 -3.54
CA GLN A 63 15.98 14.17 -3.11
C GLN A 63 15.34 13.73 -1.78
N VAL A 64 15.52 12.46 -1.48
CA VAL A 64 15.20 11.85 -0.20
C VAL A 64 16.44 11.14 0.33
N HIS A 65 16.78 11.45 1.57
CA HIS A 65 17.79 10.72 2.33
C HIS A 65 17.09 9.65 3.15
N ALA A 66 17.59 8.43 3.10
CA ALA A 66 17.03 7.28 3.79
C ALA A 66 18.08 6.62 4.67
N GLU A 67 17.67 6.17 5.84
CA GLU A 67 18.44 5.28 6.70
C GLU A 67 17.60 4.08 7.10
N LEU A 68 18.12 2.87 6.90
CA LEU A 68 17.51 1.64 7.36
C LEU A 68 18.32 1.07 8.53
N ARG A 69 17.68 0.81 9.67
CA ARG A 69 18.31 0.25 10.87
C ARG A 69 17.58 -0.99 11.34
N TRP A 70 18.27 -2.13 11.44
CA TRP A 70 17.73 -3.35 12.03
C TRP A 70 17.85 -3.35 13.55
N GLN A 71 16.89 -4.00 14.22
CA GLN A 71 16.86 -4.02 15.69
C GLN A 71 17.86 -5.00 16.31
N HIS A 72 18.05 -6.18 15.70
CA HIS A 72 18.81 -7.27 16.30
C HIS A 72 19.95 -7.75 15.41
N ARG A 73 19.61 -8.15 14.19
CA ARG A 73 20.56 -8.66 13.20
C ARG A 73 20.41 -7.83 11.93
N ALA A 74 21.53 -7.33 11.40
CA ALA A 74 21.52 -6.73 10.07
C ALA A 74 20.97 -7.76 9.08
N GLY A 75 19.92 -7.38 8.35
CA GLY A 75 19.42 -8.18 7.24
C GLY A 75 20.47 -8.25 6.12
N HIS A 76 20.28 -9.18 5.19
CA HIS A 76 21.12 -9.31 4.00
C HIS A 76 20.71 -8.31 2.90
N ALA A 77 20.57 -7.03 3.24
CA ALA A 77 20.28 -5.99 2.26
C ALA A 77 21.51 -5.09 2.05
N ASP A 78 21.80 -4.82 0.79
CA ASP A 78 22.81 -3.85 0.36
C ASP A 78 22.15 -2.53 -0.09
N ASP A 79 22.99 -1.55 -0.43
CA ASP A 79 22.54 -0.24 -0.93
C ASP A 79 21.60 -0.36 -2.13
N GLY A 80 21.81 -1.35 -3.00
CA GLY A 80 20.99 -1.60 -4.18
C GLY A 80 19.58 -2.07 -3.83
N ALA A 81 19.46 -2.98 -2.87
CA ALA A 81 18.19 -3.47 -2.34
C ALA A 81 17.41 -2.35 -1.64
N LEU A 82 18.08 -1.51 -0.84
CA LEU A 82 17.45 -0.36 -0.20
C LEU A 82 16.97 0.66 -1.24
N ALA A 83 17.80 1.00 -2.23
CA ALA A 83 17.41 1.89 -3.33
C ALA A 83 16.19 1.35 -4.11
N ALA A 84 16.12 0.04 -4.34
CA ALA A 84 14.98 -0.60 -4.99
C ALA A 84 13.70 -0.52 -4.13
N LEU A 85 13.80 -0.80 -2.84
CA LEU A 85 12.70 -0.65 -1.88
C LEU A 85 12.19 0.79 -1.84
N LEU A 86 13.08 1.78 -1.80
CA LEU A 86 12.70 3.20 -1.78
C LEU A 86 11.98 3.61 -3.07
N ARG A 87 12.52 3.22 -4.24
CA ARG A 87 11.84 3.47 -5.53
C ARG A 87 10.43 2.86 -5.57
N HIS A 88 10.26 1.69 -4.97
CA HIS A 88 8.97 1.04 -4.83
C HIS A 88 8.03 1.80 -3.90
N LEU A 89 8.42 2.00 -2.63
CA LEU A 89 7.62 2.70 -1.60
C LEU A 89 7.11 4.06 -2.07
N LEU A 90 8.00 4.82 -2.73
CA LEU A 90 7.73 6.16 -3.22
C LEU A 90 6.97 6.17 -4.56
N GLY A 91 6.75 5.00 -5.20
CA GLY A 91 6.07 4.90 -6.48
C GLY A 91 6.84 5.51 -7.65
N LEU A 92 8.17 5.60 -7.56
CA LEU A 92 9.01 6.23 -8.59
C LEU A 92 9.08 5.43 -9.90
N GLN A 93 8.61 4.19 -9.89
CA GLN A 93 8.54 3.31 -11.07
C GLN A 93 7.18 3.33 -11.78
N GLN A 94 6.25 4.17 -11.31
CA GLN A 94 4.92 4.28 -11.89
C GLN A 94 4.97 5.18 -13.13
N ASP A 95 4.50 4.68 -14.28
CA ASP A 95 4.40 5.45 -15.52
C ASP A 95 3.22 6.43 -15.46
N ILE A 96 3.38 7.47 -14.62
CA ILE A 96 2.37 8.50 -14.45
C ILE A 96 2.46 9.54 -15.57
N GLU A 97 3.66 9.80 -16.08
CA GLU A 97 3.89 10.75 -17.16
C GLU A 97 3.25 10.24 -18.47
N GLY A 98 3.32 8.94 -18.76
CA GLY A 98 2.63 8.33 -19.89
C GLY A 98 1.11 8.40 -19.76
N PHE A 99 0.57 8.18 -18.56
CA PHE A 99 -0.86 8.33 -18.26
C PHE A 99 -1.34 9.77 -18.46
N GLU A 100 -0.62 10.75 -17.88
CA GLU A 100 -0.94 12.17 -17.97
C GLU A 100 -0.82 12.70 -19.40
N ALA A 101 0.20 12.29 -20.14
CA ALA A 101 0.37 12.68 -21.54
C ALA A 101 -0.78 12.16 -22.41
N ARG A 102 -1.22 10.91 -22.18
CA ARG A 102 -2.31 10.31 -22.97
C ARG A 102 -3.69 10.88 -22.62
N HIS A 103 -3.96 11.14 -21.34
CA HIS A 103 -5.30 11.45 -20.86
C HIS A 103 -5.48 12.90 -20.38
N GLY A 104 -4.43 13.73 -20.41
CA GLY A 104 -4.47 15.13 -19.96
C GLY A 104 -5.44 16.02 -20.75
N GLY A 105 -5.73 15.69 -22.00
CA GLY A 105 -6.74 16.36 -22.83
C GLY A 105 -8.13 15.75 -22.79
N HIS A 106 -8.36 14.70 -22.00
CA HIS A 106 -9.63 13.97 -22.00
C HIS A 106 -10.77 14.85 -21.45
N PRO A 107 -11.95 14.93 -22.10
CA PRO A 107 -13.00 15.89 -21.76
C PRO A 107 -13.53 15.77 -20.33
N GLN A 108 -13.56 14.55 -19.78
CA GLN A 108 -14.03 14.31 -18.41
C GLN A 108 -12.89 14.26 -17.37
N LEU A 109 -11.64 14.04 -17.79
CA LEU A 109 -10.53 13.77 -16.88
C LEU A 109 -9.44 14.84 -16.85
N GLY A 110 -9.29 15.61 -17.93
CA GLY A 110 -8.17 16.55 -18.09
C GLY A 110 -8.07 17.55 -16.94
N ALA A 111 -9.20 18.09 -16.49
CA ALA A 111 -9.24 19.01 -15.34
C ALA A 111 -8.82 18.32 -14.02
N LEU A 112 -9.22 17.06 -13.81
CA LEU A 112 -8.81 16.28 -12.64
C LEU A 112 -7.29 16.02 -12.68
N LEU A 113 -6.76 15.59 -13.83
CA LEU A 113 -5.34 15.30 -13.99
C LEU A 113 -4.48 16.56 -13.88
N ALA A 114 -4.93 17.70 -14.42
CA ALA A 114 -4.23 18.97 -14.26
C ALA A 114 -4.12 19.38 -12.78
N ARG A 115 -5.18 19.21 -12.00
CA ARG A 115 -5.19 19.49 -10.54
C ARG A 115 -4.36 18.50 -9.75
N GLN A 116 -4.18 17.28 -10.26
CA GLN A 116 -3.52 16.18 -9.54
C GLN A 116 -2.19 15.76 -10.16
N ARG A 117 -1.60 16.57 -11.04
CA ARG A 117 -0.37 16.26 -11.77
C ARG A 117 0.73 15.79 -10.83
N GLY A 118 1.46 14.75 -11.22
CA GLY A 118 2.52 14.13 -10.41
C GLY A 118 2.03 13.14 -9.35
N LEU A 119 0.73 12.82 -9.31
CA LEU A 119 0.18 11.87 -8.33
C LEU A 119 0.77 10.47 -8.54
N ARG A 120 1.36 9.94 -7.47
CA ARG A 120 1.86 8.56 -7.36
C ARG A 120 1.13 7.84 -6.25
N VAL A 121 1.03 6.53 -6.37
CA VAL A 121 0.44 5.67 -5.35
C VAL A 121 1.53 5.18 -4.39
N ALA A 122 1.53 5.65 -3.16
CA ALA A 122 2.43 5.14 -2.12
C ALA A 122 2.29 3.61 -1.97
N GLN A 123 3.39 2.88 -1.99
CA GLN A 123 3.36 1.41 -1.90
C GLN A 123 3.58 0.94 -0.46
N ALA A 124 3.14 -0.29 -0.18
CA ALA A 124 3.50 -1.01 1.04
C ALA A 124 4.96 -1.47 0.98
N ALA A 125 5.57 -1.80 2.11
CA ALA A 125 6.95 -2.30 2.10
C ALA A 125 7.03 -3.73 1.54
N THR A 126 5.95 -4.50 1.67
CA THR A 126 5.84 -5.85 1.14
C THR A 126 4.44 -6.11 0.54
N PRO A 127 4.31 -7.05 -0.40
CA PRO A 127 3.00 -7.47 -0.87
C PRO A 127 2.12 -8.09 0.22
N PHE A 128 2.72 -8.74 1.23
CA PHE A 128 1.99 -9.23 2.39
C PHE A 128 1.34 -8.08 3.16
N GLU A 129 2.07 -6.99 3.44
CA GLU A 129 1.51 -5.79 4.09
C GLU A 129 0.34 -5.21 3.30
N ALA A 130 0.46 -5.11 1.97
CA ALA A 130 -0.64 -4.65 1.13
C ALA A 130 -1.86 -5.58 1.21
N LEU A 131 -1.65 -6.88 1.17
CA LEU A 131 -2.70 -7.89 1.21
C LEU A 131 -3.41 -7.95 2.56
N SER A 132 -2.66 -7.98 3.66
CA SER A 132 -3.22 -8.01 5.02
C SER A 132 -3.99 -6.73 5.33
N TRP A 133 -3.52 -5.57 4.85
CA TRP A 133 -4.27 -4.32 4.93
C TRP A 133 -5.57 -4.38 4.11
N ALA A 134 -5.52 -4.90 2.88
CA ALA A 134 -6.71 -5.08 2.04
C ALA A 134 -7.76 -5.97 2.73
N ILE A 135 -7.36 -7.13 3.27
CA ILE A 135 -8.23 -8.05 4.02
C ILE A 135 -8.81 -7.35 5.27
N THR A 136 -7.98 -6.61 6.00
CA THR A 136 -8.39 -5.84 7.18
C THR A 136 -9.50 -4.85 6.83
N GLY A 137 -9.36 -4.13 5.71
CA GLY A 137 -10.28 -3.09 5.26
C GLY A 137 -11.55 -3.57 4.54
N GLN A 138 -11.71 -4.86 4.25
CA GLN A 138 -12.88 -5.36 3.51
C GLN A 138 -14.19 -4.97 4.20
N GLN A 139 -15.14 -4.42 3.42
CA GLN A 139 -16.54 -4.17 3.81
C GLN A 139 -16.72 -3.24 5.04
N ILE A 140 -15.72 -2.41 5.36
CA ILE A 140 -15.79 -1.47 6.49
C ILE A 140 -15.30 -0.08 6.08
N SER A 141 -15.54 0.92 6.93
CA SER A 141 -15.00 2.27 6.72
C SER A 141 -13.48 2.31 6.91
N LEU A 142 -12.83 3.33 6.33
CA LEU A 142 -11.39 3.55 6.52
C LEU A 142 -11.04 3.75 8.01
N ALA A 143 -11.86 4.47 8.76
CA ALA A 143 -11.64 4.68 10.20
C ALA A 143 -11.68 3.36 10.99
N ALA A 144 -12.62 2.46 10.66
CA ALA A 144 -12.68 1.13 11.27
C ALA A 144 -11.48 0.26 10.86
N ALA A 145 -11.06 0.34 9.59
CA ALA A 145 -9.88 -0.38 9.10
C ALA A 145 -8.59 0.07 9.80
N LEU A 146 -8.39 1.39 9.98
CA LEU A 146 -7.27 1.94 10.75
C LEU A 146 -7.31 1.49 12.21
N SER A 147 -8.50 1.39 12.83
CA SER A 147 -8.65 0.84 14.18
C SER A 147 -8.24 -0.65 14.26
N LEU A 148 -8.70 -1.48 13.33
CA LEU A 148 -8.30 -2.90 13.27
C LEU A 148 -6.80 -3.06 13.01
N ARG A 149 -6.25 -2.25 12.10
CA ARG A 149 -4.81 -2.23 11.82
C ARG A 149 -3.99 -1.96 13.08
N ARG A 150 -4.35 -0.93 13.86
CA ARG A 150 -3.67 -0.62 15.12
C ARG A 150 -3.71 -1.80 16.08
N ARG A 151 -4.88 -2.43 16.25
CA ARG A 151 -5.03 -3.59 17.13
C ARG A 151 -4.23 -4.80 16.65
N LEU A 152 -4.13 -5.02 15.33
CA LEU A 152 -3.28 -6.06 14.76
C LEU A 152 -1.79 -5.80 15.04
N ILE A 153 -1.32 -4.57 14.83
CA ILE A 153 0.06 -4.16 15.13
C ILE A 153 0.37 -4.35 16.62
N LEU A 154 -0.53 -3.92 17.51
CA LEU A 154 -0.38 -4.10 18.97
C LEU A 154 -0.38 -5.57 19.38
N ALA A 155 -1.23 -6.40 18.78
CA ALA A 155 -1.30 -7.83 19.08
C ALA A 155 0.00 -8.55 18.70
N CYS A 156 0.63 -8.18 17.59
CA CYS A 156 1.93 -8.74 17.20
C CYS A 156 3.09 -8.16 18.03
N GLY A 157 3.03 -6.88 18.39
CA GLY A 157 3.95 -6.26 19.36
C GLY A 157 5.44 -6.22 18.96
N VAL A 158 5.75 -6.35 17.67
CA VAL A 158 7.14 -6.39 17.19
C VAL A 158 7.74 -4.99 17.21
N ALA A 159 8.76 -4.74 18.03
CA ALA A 159 9.41 -3.43 18.13
C ALA A 159 10.19 -3.07 16.87
N ALA A 160 10.11 -1.80 16.45
CA ALA A 160 10.87 -1.24 15.33
C ALA A 160 11.88 -0.16 15.76
N GLY A 161 12.07 0.07 17.06
CA GLY A 161 12.88 1.18 17.58
C GLY A 161 12.14 2.53 17.55
N HIS A 162 12.72 3.55 18.19
CA HIS A 162 12.14 4.91 18.31
C HIS A 162 10.69 4.96 18.86
N GLY A 163 10.30 3.96 19.65
CA GLY A 163 8.93 3.82 20.16
C GLY A 163 7.90 3.46 19.09
N LEU A 164 8.33 2.95 17.93
CA LEU A 164 7.48 2.40 16.88
C LEU A 164 7.40 0.87 16.98
N LEU A 165 6.31 0.33 16.44
CA LEU A 165 6.10 -1.08 16.17
C LEU A 165 6.21 -1.35 14.67
N CYS A 166 6.55 -2.57 14.29
CA CYS A 166 6.52 -2.98 12.90
C CYS A 166 5.08 -3.22 12.44
N TYR A 167 4.78 -2.90 11.19
CA TYR A 167 3.66 -3.57 10.53
C TYR A 167 3.96 -5.09 10.47
N PRO A 168 3.02 -5.97 10.86
CA PRO A 168 3.27 -7.41 10.91
C PRO A 168 3.56 -8.05 9.54
N ASP A 169 4.51 -8.99 9.52
CA ASP A 169 4.71 -9.91 8.41
C ASP A 169 3.87 -11.19 8.58
N ALA A 170 3.99 -12.11 7.63
CA ALA A 170 3.29 -13.39 7.67
C ALA A 170 3.62 -14.20 8.94
N ARG A 171 4.88 -14.18 9.37
CA ARG A 171 5.33 -14.90 10.57
C ARG A 171 4.65 -14.38 11.83
N ALA A 172 4.65 -13.06 12.02
CA ALA A 172 4.02 -12.42 13.16
C ALA A 172 2.51 -12.69 13.20
N VAL A 173 1.83 -12.63 12.04
CA VAL A 173 0.38 -12.92 11.98
C VAL A 173 0.08 -14.40 12.23
N ALA A 174 0.87 -15.33 11.67
CA ALA A 174 0.67 -16.77 11.87
C ALA A 174 0.88 -17.21 13.32
N ALA A 175 1.76 -16.52 14.06
CA ALA A 175 2.01 -16.79 15.47
C ALA A 175 0.84 -16.39 16.39
N LEU A 176 -0.09 -15.56 15.93
CA LEU A 176 -1.24 -15.16 16.73
C LEU A 176 -2.32 -16.26 16.79
N PRO A 177 -2.79 -16.61 17.99
CA PRO A 177 -4.00 -17.42 18.14
C PRO A 177 -5.18 -16.75 17.44
N ALA A 178 -6.07 -17.57 16.85
CA ALA A 178 -7.27 -17.06 16.17
C ALA A 178 -8.14 -16.20 17.11
N GLU A 179 -8.19 -16.58 18.39
CA GLU A 179 -8.91 -15.86 19.43
C GLU A 179 -8.33 -14.46 19.68
N THR A 180 -7.00 -14.29 19.63
CA THR A 180 -6.36 -12.97 19.75
C THR A 180 -6.78 -12.04 18.61
N LEU A 181 -6.88 -12.55 17.38
CA LEU A 181 -7.39 -11.79 16.25
C LEU A 181 -8.88 -11.41 16.44
N ARG A 182 -9.70 -12.31 16.99
CA ARG A 182 -11.11 -12.02 17.30
C ARG A 182 -11.25 -10.95 18.38
N GLN A 183 -10.45 -11.01 19.44
CA GLN A 183 -10.38 -10.00 20.49
C GLN A 183 -9.88 -8.66 19.95
N ALA A 184 -8.96 -8.69 18.98
CA ALA A 184 -8.56 -7.52 18.19
C ALA A 184 -9.65 -7.05 17.21
N GLY A 185 -10.86 -7.63 17.24
CA GLY A 185 -12.06 -7.19 16.52
C GLY A 185 -12.20 -7.69 15.09
N PHE A 186 -11.35 -8.62 14.66
CA PHE A 186 -11.51 -9.25 13.34
C PHE A 186 -12.71 -10.20 13.36
N SER A 187 -13.50 -10.19 12.27
CA SER A 187 -14.57 -11.16 12.10
C SER A 187 -13.99 -12.57 11.91
N ALA A 188 -14.79 -13.60 12.21
CA ALA A 188 -14.36 -14.98 12.00
C ALA A 188 -13.90 -15.25 10.56
N SER A 189 -14.49 -14.57 9.56
CA SER A 189 -14.05 -14.68 8.18
C SER A 189 -12.67 -14.06 7.95
N LYS A 190 -12.44 -12.82 8.41
CA LYS A 190 -11.15 -12.14 8.25
C LYS A 190 -10.04 -12.85 9.02
N THR A 191 -10.33 -13.35 10.22
CA THR A 191 -9.39 -14.16 11.01
C THR A 191 -8.93 -15.39 10.23
N ARG A 192 -9.87 -16.18 9.69
CA ARG A 192 -9.53 -17.37 8.88
C ARG A 192 -8.72 -17.01 7.64
N THR A 193 -9.12 -15.96 6.91
CA THR A 193 -8.40 -15.54 5.70
C THR A 193 -6.98 -15.06 6.03
N LEU A 194 -6.79 -14.22 7.06
CA LEU A 194 -5.45 -13.75 7.45
C LEU A 194 -4.55 -14.90 7.89
N GLN A 195 -5.04 -15.82 8.73
CA GLN A 195 -4.25 -16.97 9.15
C GLN A 195 -3.92 -17.90 7.98
N SER A 196 -4.88 -18.16 7.09
CA SER A 196 -4.67 -18.98 5.91
C SER A 196 -3.66 -18.36 4.94
N VAL A 197 -3.71 -17.04 4.71
CA VAL A 197 -2.73 -16.33 3.89
C VAL A 197 -1.35 -16.37 4.54
N ALA A 198 -1.26 -16.06 5.83
CA ALA A 198 0.00 -16.08 6.56
C ALA A 198 0.66 -17.47 6.50
N GLN A 199 -0.11 -18.54 6.69
CA GLN A 199 0.39 -19.92 6.60
C GLN A 199 0.87 -20.27 5.19
N GLN A 200 0.10 -19.93 4.15
CA GLN A 200 0.46 -20.18 2.75
C GLN A 200 1.71 -19.42 2.29
N VAL A 201 1.95 -18.23 2.85
CA VAL A 201 3.19 -17.48 2.60
C VAL A 201 4.37 -18.18 3.27
N LEU A 202 4.21 -18.64 4.51
CA LEU A 202 5.27 -19.32 5.26
C LEU A 202 5.65 -20.70 4.69
N ASP A 203 4.69 -21.43 4.12
CA ASP A 203 4.93 -22.73 3.49
C ASP A 203 5.28 -22.62 1.98
N GLY A 204 5.27 -21.41 1.43
CA GLY A 204 5.65 -21.11 0.05
C GLY A 204 4.57 -21.41 -1.01
N THR A 205 3.39 -21.90 -0.62
CA THR A 205 2.28 -22.14 -1.56
C THR A 205 1.70 -20.84 -2.13
N LEU A 206 1.80 -19.73 -1.39
CA LEU A 206 1.54 -18.37 -1.84
C LEU A 206 2.82 -17.54 -1.79
N ALA A 207 3.68 -17.70 -2.80
CA ALA A 207 4.88 -16.89 -2.95
C ALA A 207 4.53 -15.42 -3.29
N LEU A 208 4.80 -14.52 -2.34
CA LEU A 208 4.59 -13.07 -2.46
C LEU A 208 5.90 -12.27 -2.56
N ASP A 209 7.05 -12.89 -2.32
CA ASP A 209 8.30 -12.18 -2.05
C ASP A 209 9.03 -11.70 -3.33
N ASP A 210 8.64 -12.22 -4.50
CA ASP A 210 9.32 -12.03 -5.79
C ASP A 210 8.94 -10.73 -6.53
N TRP A 211 8.48 -9.68 -5.85
CA TRP A 211 8.02 -8.46 -6.54
C TRP A 211 9.13 -7.73 -7.34
N LEU A 212 10.41 -8.00 -7.04
CA LEU A 212 11.57 -7.46 -7.74
C LEU A 212 12.02 -8.28 -8.96
N GLN A 213 11.61 -9.56 -9.07
CA GLN A 213 12.05 -10.44 -10.15
C GLN A 213 10.85 -11.10 -10.82
N THR A 214 10.54 -10.62 -12.04
CA THR A 214 9.50 -11.10 -12.97
C THR A 214 8.07 -10.99 -12.45
N ARG A 215 7.24 -10.23 -13.17
CA ARG A 215 5.84 -9.96 -12.83
C ARG A 215 4.89 -10.75 -13.73
N PRO A 216 4.73 -12.08 -13.60
CA PRO A 216 3.54 -12.72 -14.14
C PRO A 216 2.36 -12.34 -13.24
N ILE A 217 1.90 -11.09 -13.34
CA ILE A 217 0.79 -10.52 -12.56
C ILE A 217 -0.43 -11.44 -12.60
N GLU A 218 -0.64 -12.11 -13.74
CA GLU A 218 -1.73 -13.06 -13.91
C GLU A 218 -1.58 -14.31 -13.02
N VAL A 219 -0.37 -14.84 -12.86
CA VAL A 219 -0.11 -15.96 -11.93
C VAL A 219 -0.35 -15.52 -10.48
N ILE A 220 0.12 -14.32 -10.11
CA ILE A 220 -0.13 -13.75 -8.78
C ILE A 220 -1.63 -13.57 -8.54
N ARG A 221 -2.35 -13.00 -9.53
CA ARG A 221 -3.80 -12.82 -9.49
C ARG A 221 -4.52 -14.14 -9.27
N GLN A 222 -4.18 -15.18 -10.04
CA GLN A 222 -4.79 -16.51 -9.93
C GLN A 222 -4.55 -17.14 -8.55
N ARG A 223 -3.32 -17.07 -8.04
CA ARG A 223 -2.99 -17.57 -6.69
C ARG A 223 -3.77 -16.84 -5.61
N LEU A 224 -3.85 -15.51 -5.69
CA LEU A 224 -4.61 -14.71 -4.72
C LEU A 224 -6.12 -15.04 -4.77
N LEU A 225 -6.70 -15.16 -5.96
CA LEU A 225 -8.12 -15.51 -6.13
C LEU A 225 -8.46 -16.93 -5.64
N ALA A 226 -7.50 -17.85 -5.63
CA ALA A 226 -7.70 -19.20 -5.11
C ALA A 226 -7.87 -19.23 -3.59
N VAL A 227 -7.43 -18.20 -2.87
CA VAL A 227 -7.55 -18.14 -1.41
C VAL A 227 -8.96 -17.72 -0.99
N ARG A 228 -9.59 -18.56 -0.16
CA ARG A 228 -10.93 -18.28 0.37
C ARG A 228 -10.98 -16.96 1.16
N GLY A 229 -11.87 -16.07 0.73
CA GLY A 229 -12.07 -14.74 1.31
C GLY A 229 -11.26 -13.63 0.65
N ILE A 230 -10.46 -13.95 -0.37
CA ILE A 230 -9.86 -12.98 -1.28
C ILE A 230 -10.71 -12.90 -2.55
N GLY A 231 -11.23 -11.71 -2.85
CA GLY A 231 -11.99 -11.43 -4.08
C GLY A 231 -11.29 -10.44 -5.01
N PRO A 232 -11.84 -10.18 -6.21
CA PRO A 232 -11.19 -9.35 -7.23
C PRO A 232 -10.70 -7.99 -6.74
N TRP A 233 -11.50 -7.27 -5.93
CA TRP A 233 -11.07 -6.00 -5.35
C TRP A 233 -9.84 -6.13 -4.44
N THR A 234 -9.77 -7.17 -3.61
CA THR A 234 -8.62 -7.41 -2.72
C THR A 234 -7.37 -7.70 -3.53
N VAL A 235 -7.51 -8.46 -4.63
CA VAL A 235 -6.41 -8.75 -5.56
C VAL A 235 -5.93 -7.49 -6.23
N ASP A 236 -6.80 -6.72 -6.88
CA ASP A 236 -6.41 -5.50 -7.59
C ASP A 236 -5.81 -4.45 -6.65
N TYR A 237 -6.32 -4.35 -5.42
CA TYR A 237 -5.72 -3.49 -4.40
C TYR A 237 -4.30 -3.96 -4.03
N THR A 238 -4.12 -5.27 -3.82
CA THR A 238 -2.82 -5.86 -3.47
C THR A 238 -1.82 -5.69 -4.61
N LEU A 239 -2.24 -5.91 -5.86
CA LEU A 239 -1.44 -5.67 -7.05
C LEU A 239 -1.02 -4.19 -7.16
N LEU A 240 -1.94 -3.26 -6.89
CA LEU A 240 -1.65 -1.84 -6.91
C LEU A 240 -0.66 -1.41 -5.82
N ARG A 241 -0.86 -1.84 -4.57
CA ARG A 241 -0.10 -1.33 -3.39
C ARG A 241 1.12 -2.16 -3.02
N GLY A 242 1.15 -3.44 -3.40
CA GLY A 242 2.24 -4.36 -3.10
C GLY A 242 3.19 -4.57 -4.27
N TYR A 243 2.72 -4.42 -5.51
CA TYR A 243 3.52 -4.70 -6.71
C TYR A 243 3.67 -3.48 -7.65
N GLY A 244 3.03 -2.35 -7.33
CA GLY A 244 3.01 -1.17 -8.20
C GLY A 244 2.32 -1.41 -9.55
N TRP A 245 1.41 -2.39 -9.63
CA TRP A 245 0.69 -2.69 -10.87
C TRP A 245 -0.47 -1.71 -11.08
N LEU A 246 -0.39 -0.92 -12.15
CA LEU A 246 -1.29 0.22 -12.37
C LEU A 246 -2.60 -0.13 -13.10
N ASP A 247 -2.81 -1.39 -13.48
CA ASP A 247 -3.92 -1.77 -14.36
C ASP A 247 -5.01 -2.63 -13.71
N GLY A 248 -5.00 -2.79 -12.39
CA GLY A 248 -6.09 -3.46 -11.65
C GLY A 248 -7.40 -2.66 -11.68
N SER A 249 -8.55 -3.32 -11.87
CA SER A 249 -9.84 -2.64 -11.95
C SER A 249 -10.52 -2.57 -10.58
N LEU A 250 -10.45 -1.40 -9.94
CA LEU A 250 -11.06 -1.14 -8.62
C LEU A 250 -12.55 -0.73 -8.70
N HIS A 251 -13.28 -1.20 -9.71
CA HIS A 251 -14.68 -0.88 -9.95
C HIS A 251 -15.63 -1.26 -8.79
N GLY A 252 -15.27 -2.28 -7.99
CA GLY A 252 -16.01 -2.67 -6.79
C GLY A 252 -15.83 -1.72 -5.60
N ASP A 253 -14.87 -0.80 -5.66
CA ASP A 253 -14.56 0.12 -4.57
C ASP A 253 -15.64 1.22 -4.45
N ALA A 254 -16.25 1.32 -3.28
CA ALA A 254 -17.34 2.27 -3.05
C ALA A 254 -16.90 3.74 -3.15
N ALA A 255 -15.66 4.05 -2.76
CA ALA A 255 -15.13 5.41 -2.86
C ALA A 255 -14.81 5.76 -4.32
N VAL A 256 -14.24 4.82 -5.08
CA VAL A 256 -14.01 4.99 -6.53
C VAL A 256 -15.33 5.26 -7.25
N ARG A 257 -16.38 4.45 -7.00
CA ARG A 257 -17.69 4.66 -7.65
C ARG A 257 -18.33 5.99 -7.29
N ARG A 258 -18.25 6.40 -6.03
CA ARG A 258 -18.78 7.71 -5.58
C ARG A 258 -18.02 8.87 -6.22
N ALA A 259 -16.70 8.78 -6.27
CA ALA A 259 -15.86 9.78 -6.94
C ALA A 259 -16.16 9.81 -8.44
N LEU A 260 -16.28 8.65 -9.09
CA LEU A 260 -16.65 8.58 -10.50
C LEU A 260 -18.03 9.19 -10.76
N GLN A 261 -19.01 8.97 -9.89
CA GLN A 261 -20.32 9.60 -9.99
C GLN A 261 -20.22 11.13 -9.99
N GLY A 262 -19.42 11.69 -9.08
CA GLY A 262 -19.17 13.13 -9.02
C GLY A 262 -18.42 13.65 -10.26
N LEU A 263 -17.41 12.92 -10.73
CA LEU A 263 -16.63 13.26 -11.92
C LEU A 263 -17.51 13.33 -13.17
N LEU A 264 -18.44 12.39 -13.32
CA LEU A 264 -19.34 12.30 -14.47
C LEU A 264 -20.59 13.18 -14.32
N GLY A 265 -20.77 13.87 -13.18
CA GLY A 265 -21.97 14.65 -12.89
C GLY A 265 -23.26 13.82 -12.87
N SER A 266 -23.15 12.51 -12.59
CA SER A 266 -24.29 11.59 -12.65
C SER A 266 -25.22 11.76 -11.45
N THR A 267 -26.50 12.00 -11.71
CA THR A 267 -27.56 12.05 -10.68
C THR A 267 -27.88 10.66 -10.14
N GLN A 268 -27.68 9.61 -10.95
CA GLN A 268 -27.84 8.22 -10.54
C GLN A 268 -26.54 7.68 -9.94
N ARG A 269 -26.70 6.78 -8.96
CA ARG A 269 -25.58 6.04 -8.39
C ARG A 269 -24.94 5.15 -9.45
N ILE A 270 -23.62 5.25 -9.56
CA ILE A 270 -22.84 4.38 -10.44
C ILE A 270 -22.66 3.01 -9.80
N GLU A 271 -23.11 1.96 -10.50
CA GLU A 271 -22.92 0.58 -10.08
C GLU A 271 -21.60 -0.02 -10.57
N ALA A 272 -21.21 -1.15 -9.98
CA ALA A 272 -19.91 -1.79 -10.22
C ALA A 272 -19.67 -2.12 -11.70
N ALA A 273 -20.68 -2.60 -12.42
CA ALA A 273 -20.58 -2.89 -13.85
C ALA A 273 -20.31 -1.61 -14.68
N GLN A 274 -21.06 -0.54 -14.42
CA GLN A 274 -20.86 0.75 -15.09
C GLN A 274 -19.47 1.33 -14.82
N ALA A 275 -18.99 1.23 -13.57
CA ALA A 275 -17.64 1.64 -13.22
C ALA A 275 -16.58 0.77 -13.92
N GLN A 276 -16.82 -0.53 -14.04
CA GLN A 276 -15.92 -1.45 -14.75
C GLN A 276 -15.80 -1.08 -16.22
N ASP A 277 -16.93 -0.88 -16.91
CA ASP A 277 -16.98 -0.52 -18.33
C ASP A 277 -16.28 0.81 -18.59
N TRP A 278 -16.56 1.82 -17.74
CA TRP A 278 -15.93 3.12 -17.89
C TRP A 278 -14.42 3.07 -17.63
N LEU A 279 -13.98 2.36 -16.58
CA LEU A 279 -12.56 2.20 -16.29
C LEU A 279 -11.82 1.43 -17.40
N ALA A 280 -12.48 0.49 -18.10
CA ALA A 280 -11.85 -0.32 -19.14
C ALA A 280 -11.16 0.50 -20.25
N ALA A 281 -11.67 1.70 -20.57
CA ALA A 281 -11.10 2.61 -21.55
C ALA A 281 -9.71 3.20 -21.16
N PHE A 282 -9.28 2.99 -19.92
CA PHE A 282 -8.05 3.57 -19.36
C PHE A 282 -6.95 2.54 -19.10
N ALA A 283 -7.06 1.33 -19.64
CA ALA A 283 -5.94 0.41 -19.65
C ALA A 283 -4.73 1.03 -20.39
N PRO A 284 -3.48 0.85 -19.90
CA PRO A 284 -3.05 0.01 -18.77
C PRO A 284 -2.98 0.73 -17.39
N TRP A 285 -3.78 1.76 -17.12
CA TRP A 285 -3.72 2.60 -15.92
C TRP A 285 -5.01 2.62 -15.09
N ARG A 286 -5.84 1.58 -15.16
CA ARG A 286 -7.13 1.51 -14.45
C ARG A 286 -7.02 1.75 -12.94
N ALA A 287 -5.99 1.19 -12.30
CA ALA A 287 -5.76 1.35 -10.87
C ALA A 287 -5.17 2.73 -10.53
N LEU A 288 -4.33 3.30 -11.40
CA LEU A 288 -3.83 4.67 -11.24
C LEU A 288 -4.98 5.68 -11.34
N LEU A 289 -5.89 5.50 -12.29
CA LEU A 289 -7.10 6.32 -12.40
C LEU A 289 -8.00 6.20 -11.16
N ALA A 290 -8.17 4.98 -10.63
CA ALA A 290 -8.85 4.80 -9.34
C ALA A 290 -8.16 5.57 -8.19
N ALA A 291 -6.83 5.69 -8.20
CA ALA A 291 -6.11 6.50 -7.23
C ALA A 291 -6.36 8.02 -7.38
N HIS A 292 -6.47 8.53 -8.61
CA HIS A 292 -6.92 9.90 -8.86
C HIS A 292 -8.34 10.15 -8.32
N LEU A 293 -9.24 9.19 -8.51
CA LEU A 293 -10.61 9.24 -7.98
C LEU A 293 -10.63 9.25 -6.45
N TRP A 294 -9.79 8.44 -5.78
CA TRP A 294 -9.63 8.53 -4.32
C TRP A 294 -9.17 9.92 -3.87
N ALA A 295 -8.12 10.45 -4.49
CA ALA A 295 -7.57 11.77 -4.16
C ALA A 295 -8.59 12.90 -4.39
N MET A 296 -9.46 12.77 -5.40
CA MET A 296 -10.51 13.74 -5.67
C MET A 296 -11.45 13.92 -4.47
N SER A 297 -11.82 12.79 -3.83
CA SER A 297 -12.72 12.78 -2.68
C SER A 297 -12.08 13.29 -1.39
N SER A 298 -10.74 13.20 -1.26
CA SER A 298 -10.01 13.68 -0.09
C SER A 298 -9.89 15.21 -0.04
N THR A 299 -9.96 15.88 -1.21
CA THR A 299 -9.99 17.35 -1.31
C THR A 299 -11.39 17.96 -1.20
N ALA A 300 -12.43 17.15 -1.07
CA ALA A 300 -13.83 17.60 -0.98
C ALA A 300 -14.37 17.56 0.46
N ALA A 301 -13.50 17.50 1.46
CA ALA A 301 -13.81 17.52 2.89
C ALA A 301 -13.19 18.75 3.56
#